data_AF-A0A7G1I3X8-F1
#
_entry.id   AF-A0A7G1I3X8-F1
#
_cell.length_a   1.000
_cell.length_b   1.000
_cell.length_c   1.000
_cell.angle_alpha   90.00
_cell.angle_beta   90.00
_cell.angle_gamma   90.00
#
_symmetry.space_group_name_H-M   'P 1'
#
loop_
_entity.id
_entity.type
_entity.pdbx_description
1 polymer ?
#
loop_
_entity_poly.entity_id
_entity_poly.type
_entity_poly.pdbx_seq_one_letter_code
_entity_poly.pdbx_strand_id
1 'polypeptide(L)'
;MIDFGVLPPEVTSIRMYSGPGSAPMLAAASAWSGLAAELTATADDYETIVARLQSEDWIGPAATSMAGAVQPYVAWMRATAAQAEQTATQARMLVAAYEAAVAAVVPHLWLRAIAPRWHCWSRPTSLAKTPLG
;
A
#
# COMPACT_ATOMS: atom_id res chain seq x y z
N MET A 1 -10.94 -17.39 -2.68
CA MET A 1 -11.46 -16.05 -2.36
C MET A 1 -12.02 -16.13 -0.95
N ILE A 2 -11.60 -15.23 -0.07
CA ILE A 2 -12.08 -15.20 1.33
C ILE A 2 -13.42 -14.49 1.35
N ASP A 3 -14.42 -15.08 2.02
CA ASP A 3 -15.72 -14.46 2.25
C ASP A 3 -15.79 -13.91 3.69
N PHE A 4 -15.74 -12.59 3.81
CA PHE A 4 -15.86 -11.90 5.10
C PHE A 4 -17.32 -11.79 5.59
N GLY A 5 -18.31 -12.09 4.74
CA GLY A 5 -19.74 -12.06 5.09
C GLY A 5 -20.20 -13.26 5.93
N VAL A 6 -19.42 -14.34 5.97
CA VAL A 6 -19.67 -15.52 6.83
C VAL A 6 -19.16 -15.32 8.26
N LEU A 7 -18.26 -14.35 8.47
CA LEU A 7 -17.74 -14.01 9.79
C LEU A 7 -18.71 -13.05 10.51
N PRO A 8 -18.97 -13.25 11.81
CA PRO A 8 -19.72 -12.27 12.58
C PRO A 8 -18.97 -10.93 12.62
N PRO A 9 -19.68 -9.79 12.61
CA PRO A 9 -19.07 -8.46 12.47
C PRO A 9 -18.04 -8.14 13.56
N GLU A 10 -18.18 -8.72 14.76
CA GLU A 10 -17.24 -8.56 15.87
C GLU A 10 -15.83 -9.04 15.52
N VAL A 11 -15.72 -10.15 14.78
CA VAL A 11 -14.43 -10.72 14.40
C VAL A 11 -13.74 -9.84 13.35
N THR A 12 -14.52 -9.33 12.38
CA THR A 12 -14.03 -8.41 11.35
C THR A 12 -13.60 -7.08 11.98
N SER A 13 -14.39 -6.51 12.90
CA SER A 13 -14.04 -5.28 13.61
C SER A 13 -12.79 -5.44 14.48
N ILE A 14 -12.66 -6.51 15.27
CA ILE A 14 -11.46 -6.74 16.11
C ILE A 14 -10.20 -6.79 15.24
N ARG A 15 -10.25 -7.51 14.11
CA ARG A 15 -9.13 -7.60 13.16
C ARG A 15 -8.77 -6.26 12.54
N MET A 16 -9.76 -5.41 12.26
CA MET A 16 -9.55 -4.10 11.67
C MET A 16 -8.90 -3.10 12.64
N TYR A 17 -9.26 -3.14 13.93
CA TYR A 17 -8.80 -2.15 14.92
C TYR A 17 -7.57 -2.58 15.74
N SER A 18 -7.14 -3.85 15.69
CA SER A 18 -5.98 -4.33 16.47
C SER A 18 -4.62 -4.11 15.81
N GLY A 19 -4.57 -3.58 14.58
CA GLY A 19 -3.35 -3.42 13.80
C GLY A 19 -2.62 -2.09 14.01
N PRO A 20 -1.40 -1.94 13.47
CA PRO A 20 -0.59 -0.72 13.58
C PRO A 20 -1.10 0.48 12.74
N GLY A 21 -2.25 0.34 12.07
CA GLY A 21 -2.84 1.36 11.22
C GLY A 21 -2.14 1.55 9.87
N SER A 22 -2.42 2.66 9.19
CA SER A 22 -1.88 3.00 7.87
C SER A 22 -0.46 3.60 7.90
N ALA A 23 0.00 4.09 9.06
CA ALA A 23 1.25 4.83 9.19
C ALA A 23 2.50 4.08 8.67
N PRO A 24 2.70 2.76 8.94
CA PRO A 24 3.84 2.03 8.41
C PRO A 24 3.83 1.94 6.87
N MET A 25 2.64 1.83 6.27
CA MET A 25 2.49 1.76 4.82
C MET A 25 2.73 3.13 4.17
N LEU A 26 2.34 4.21 4.85
CA LEU A 26 2.65 5.57 4.41
C LEU A 26 4.17 5.85 4.47
N ALA A 27 4.85 5.40 5.53
CA ALA A 27 6.31 5.48 5.62
C ALA A 27 7.00 4.68 4.49
N ALA A 28 6.51 3.47 4.19
CA ALA A 28 6.99 2.70 3.06
C ALA A 28 6.78 3.44 1.73
N ALA A 29 5.62 4.07 1.52
CA ALA A 29 5.35 4.87 0.33
C ALA A 29 6.35 6.05 0.17
N SER A 30 6.68 6.74 1.26
CA SER A 30 7.70 7.80 1.23
C SER A 30 9.10 7.26 0.91
N ALA A 31 9.46 6.10 1.46
CA ALA A 31 10.76 5.48 1.19
C ALA A 31 10.89 5.07 -0.28
N TRP A 32 9.83 4.53 -0.89
CA TRP A 32 9.81 4.18 -2.31
C TRP A 32 9.94 5.41 -3.23
N SER A 33 9.24 6.51 -2.93
CA SER A 33 9.43 7.75 -3.69
C SER A 33 10.85 8.33 -3.49
N GLY A 34 11.41 8.24 -2.27
CA GLY A 34 12.80 8.64 -2.02
C GLY A 34 13.80 7.86 -2.86
N LEU A 35 13.67 6.53 -2.90
CA LEU A 35 14.50 5.66 -3.73
C LEU A 35 14.40 6.01 -5.23
N ALA A 36 13.19 6.31 -5.72
CA ALA A 36 13.00 6.70 -7.10
C ALA A 36 13.69 8.03 -7.44
N ALA A 37 13.63 9.00 -6.54
CA ALA A 37 14.33 10.27 -6.69
C ALA A 37 15.85 10.08 -6.73
N GLU A 38 16.40 9.28 -5.81
CA GLU A 38 17.84 8.98 -5.77
C GLU A 38 18.33 8.26 -7.03
N LEU A 39 17.59 7.26 -7.51
CA LEU A 39 17.92 6.54 -8.76
C LEU A 39 17.86 7.47 -9.98
N THR A 40 16.89 8.39 -10.02
CA THR A 40 16.76 9.37 -11.11
C THR A 40 17.92 10.36 -11.10
N ALA A 41 18.24 10.94 -9.94
CA ALA A 41 19.36 11.86 -9.79
C ALA A 41 20.70 11.21 -10.12
N THR A 42 20.90 9.96 -9.67
CA THR A 42 22.11 9.20 -9.98
C THR A 42 22.23 8.97 -11.50
N ALA A 43 21.12 8.65 -12.18
CA ALA A 43 21.13 8.51 -13.63
C ALA A 43 21.49 9.82 -14.36
N ASP A 44 20.98 10.97 -13.89
CA ASP A 44 21.35 12.29 -14.42
C ASP A 44 22.85 12.59 -14.22
N ASP A 45 23.41 12.23 -13.07
CA ASP A 45 24.83 12.40 -12.76
C ASP A 45 25.71 11.56 -13.70
N TYR A 46 25.33 10.31 -13.98
CA TYR A 46 26.04 9.45 -14.94
C TYR A 46 26.04 10.06 -16.34
N GLU A 47 24.89 10.53 -16.83
CA GLU A 47 24.78 11.19 -18.14
C GLU A 47 25.65 12.45 -18.20
N THR A 48 25.66 13.25 -17.13
CA THR A 48 26.49 14.46 -17.02
C THR A 48 27.99 14.13 -17.05
N ILE A 49 28.41 13.10 -16.32
CA ILE A 49 29.82 12.65 -16.30
C ILE A 49 30.24 12.16 -17.68
N VAL A 50 29.41 11.36 -18.35
CA VAL A 50 29.69 10.87 -19.70
C VAL A 50 29.79 12.01 -20.70
N ALA A 51 28.87 12.97 -20.65
CA ALA A 51 28.89 14.14 -21.53
C ALA A 51 30.15 14.99 -21.32
N ARG A 52 30.54 15.24 -20.06
CA ARG A 52 31.77 15.97 -19.73
C ARG A 52 33.00 15.25 -20.27
N LEU A 53 33.11 13.95 -20.01
CA LEU A 53 34.21 13.10 -20.49
C LEU A 53 34.37 13.14 -22.01
N GLN A 54 33.25 13.15 -22.75
CA GLN A 54 33.27 13.27 -24.22
C GLN A 54 33.68 14.66 -24.72
N SER A 55 33.54 15.71 -23.88
CA SER A 55 33.88 17.09 -24.24
C SER A 55 35.33 17.51 -23.93
N GLU A 56 36.02 16.80 -23.03
CA GLU A 56 37.30 17.23 -22.42
C GLU A 56 38.57 16.53 -22.98
N ASP A 57 38.55 16.00 -24.23
CA ASP A 57 39.65 15.32 -24.98
C ASP A 57 39.58 13.79 -25.07
N TRP A 58 38.70 13.11 -24.35
CA TRP A 58 38.56 11.66 -24.50
C TRP A 58 37.68 11.32 -25.70
N ILE A 59 38.27 11.44 -26.90
CA ILE A 59 37.60 11.32 -28.19
C ILE A 59 38.20 10.14 -28.98
N GLY A 60 37.34 9.29 -29.54
CA GLY A 60 37.74 8.18 -30.41
C GLY A 60 36.88 6.91 -30.19
N PRO A 61 37.12 5.85 -30.99
CA PRO A 61 36.28 4.64 -30.97
C PRO A 61 36.21 3.96 -29.59
N ALA A 62 37.31 3.99 -28.83
CA ALA A 62 37.36 3.45 -27.48
C ALA A 62 36.51 4.26 -26.48
N ALA A 63 36.53 5.59 -26.57
CA ALA A 63 35.71 6.46 -25.74
C ALA A 63 34.22 6.28 -26.03
N THR A 64 33.84 6.19 -27.31
CA THR A 64 32.46 5.89 -27.72
C THR A 64 32.00 4.51 -27.21
N SER A 65 32.88 3.49 -27.28
CA SER A 65 32.57 2.16 -26.75
C SER A 65 32.31 2.19 -25.24
N MET A 66 33.11 2.93 -24.47
CA MET A 66 32.92 3.02 -23.01
C MET A 66 31.66 3.84 -22.65
N ALA A 67 31.40 4.93 -23.36
CA ALA A 67 30.16 5.71 -23.19
C ALA A 67 28.90 4.89 -23.52
N GLY A 68 28.99 3.97 -24.50
CA GLY A 68 27.91 3.03 -24.81
C GLY A 68 27.71 1.98 -23.72
N ALA A 69 28.80 1.52 -23.07
CA ALA A 69 28.75 0.46 -22.07
C ALA A 69 27.98 0.83 -20.80
N VAL A 70 27.89 2.12 -20.45
CA VAL A 70 27.16 2.58 -19.25
C VAL A 70 25.65 2.78 -19.51
N GLN A 71 25.23 2.92 -20.77
CA GLN A 71 23.82 3.18 -21.14
C GLN A 71 22.84 2.12 -20.61
N PRO A 72 23.13 0.80 -20.65
CA PRO A 72 22.23 -0.20 -20.08
C PRO A 72 22.00 -0.02 -18.58
N TYR A 73 23.01 0.43 -17.84
CA TYR A 73 22.92 0.67 -16.40
C TYR A 73 22.07 1.91 -16.10
N VAL A 74 22.27 3.00 -16.86
CA VAL A 74 21.42 4.20 -16.77
C VAL A 74 19.97 3.86 -17.11
N ALA A 75 19.72 3.11 -18.18
CA ALA A 75 18.38 2.66 -18.54
C ALA A 75 17.72 1.81 -17.43
N TRP A 76 18.49 0.92 -16.81
CA TRP A 76 18.01 0.13 -15.67
C TRP A 76 17.67 1.01 -14.46
N MET A 77 18.49 2.01 -14.12
CA MET A 77 18.21 2.95 -13.02
C MET A 77 16.90 3.71 -13.28
N ARG A 78 16.69 4.23 -14.49
CA ARG A 78 15.45 4.94 -14.86
C ARG A 78 14.22 4.03 -14.79
N ALA A 79 14.32 2.81 -15.32
CA ALA A 79 13.23 1.84 -15.26
C ALA A 79 12.88 1.45 -13.81
N THR A 80 13.90 1.25 -12.98
CA THR A 80 13.74 0.91 -11.56
C THR A 80 13.15 2.08 -10.77
N ALA A 81 13.57 3.32 -11.06
CA ALA A 81 12.97 4.53 -10.48
C ALA A 81 11.47 4.62 -10.79
N ALA A 82 11.08 4.36 -12.04
CA ALA A 82 9.68 4.35 -12.43
C ALA A 82 8.88 3.26 -11.69
N GLN A 83 9.45 2.07 -11.53
CA GLN A 83 8.81 0.98 -10.76
C GLN A 83 8.69 1.32 -9.27
N ALA A 84 9.68 2.00 -8.70
CA ALA A 84 9.65 2.47 -7.32
C ALA A 84 8.53 3.52 -7.11
N GLU A 85 8.36 4.49 -8.02
CA GLU A 85 7.23 5.44 -7.93
C GLU A 85 5.86 4.77 -8.09
N GLN A 86 5.74 3.79 -8.98
CA GLN A 86 4.52 3.00 -9.09
C GLN A 86 4.20 2.29 -7.77
N THR A 87 5.22 1.72 -7.13
CA THR A 87 5.08 1.04 -5.83
C THR A 87 4.66 2.03 -4.74
N ALA A 88 5.25 3.22 -4.70
CA ALA A 88 4.84 4.29 -3.78
C ALA A 88 3.38 4.69 -3.99
N THR A 89 2.95 4.81 -5.25
CA THR A 89 1.57 5.15 -5.62
C THR A 89 0.59 4.07 -5.19
N GLN A 90 0.89 2.81 -5.47
CA GLN A 90 0.08 1.67 -5.03
C GLN A 90 -0.01 1.60 -3.50
N ALA A 91 1.08 1.87 -2.78
CA ALA A 91 1.07 1.92 -1.32
C ALA A 91 0.14 3.01 -0.78
N ARG A 92 0.13 4.20 -1.39
CA ARG A 92 -0.82 5.29 -1.04
C ARG A 92 -2.27 4.89 -1.33
N MET A 93 -2.52 4.19 -2.44
CA MET A 93 -3.86 3.66 -2.75
C MET A 93 -4.32 2.65 -1.71
N LEU A 94 -3.42 1.76 -1.25
CA LEU A 94 -3.73 0.78 -0.21
C LEU A 94 -4.01 1.45 1.14
N VAL A 95 -3.30 2.52 1.48
CA VAL A 95 -3.60 3.36 2.65
C VAL A 95 -5.01 3.93 2.56
N ALA A 96 -5.37 4.55 1.43
CA ALA A 96 -6.71 5.10 1.23
C ALA A 96 -7.81 4.03 1.31
N ALA A 97 -7.56 2.85 0.71
CA ALA A 97 -8.49 1.72 0.79
C ALA A 97 -8.65 1.20 2.23
N TYR A 98 -7.57 1.13 2.99
CA TYR A 98 -7.60 0.75 4.41
C TYR A 98 -8.42 1.74 5.23
N GLU A 99 -8.17 3.04 5.09
CA GLU A 99 -8.88 4.09 5.83
C GLU A 99 -10.38 4.12 5.48
N ALA A 100 -10.72 3.94 4.20
CA ALA A 100 -12.11 3.80 3.76
C ALA A 100 -12.78 2.56 4.39
N ALA A 101 -12.07 1.42 4.47
CA ALA A 101 -12.56 0.23 5.14
C ALA A 101 -12.74 0.45 6.65
N VAL A 102 -11.80 1.14 7.32
CA VAL A 102 -11.92 1.50 8.75
C VAL A 102 -13.16 2.37 9.00
N ALA A 103 -13.42 3.32 8.11
CA ALA A 103 -14.58 4.21 8.22
C ALA A 103 -15.92 3.50 7.94
N ALA A 104 -15.92 2.48 7.08
CA ALA A 104 -17.11 1.71 6.74
C ALA A 104 -17.44 0.62 7.78
N VAL A 105 -16.43 0.09 8.48
CA VAL A 105 -16.63 -0.94 9.51
C VAL A 105 -17.25 -0.33 10.76
N VAL A 106 -18.30 -0.97 11.28
CA VAL A 106 -19.02 -0.53 12.47
C VAL A 106 -18.04 -0.43 13.66
N PRO A 107 -17.92 0.75 14.29
CA PRO A 107 -17.08 0.92 15.47
C PRO A 107 -17.54 -0.02 16.60
N HIS A 108 -16.59 -0.72 17.21
CA HIS A 108 -16.83 -1.70 18.29
C HIS A 108 -17.64 -1.13 19.48
N LEU A 109 -17.59 0.19 19.70
CA LEU A 109 -18.40 0.89 20.70
C LEU A 109 -19.91 0.85 20.40
N TRP A 110 -20.29 0.81 19.12
CA TRP A 110 -21.68 0.62 18.72
C TRP A 110 -22.12 -0.82 18.96
N LEU A 111 -21.34 -1.82 18.56
CA LEU A 111 -21.69 -3.24 18.74
C LEU A 111 -21.91 -3.60 20.21
N ARG A 112 -21.07 -3.12 21.14
CA ARG A 112 -21.28 -3.34 22.59
C ARG A 112 -22.56 -2.70 23.13
N ALA A 113 -23.00 -1.57 22.58
CA ALA A 113 -24.21 -0.87 23.01
C ALA A 113 -25.50 -1.55 22.51
N ILE A 114 -25.48 -2.18 21.33
CA ILE A 114 -26.64 -2.88 20.75
C ILE A 114 -26.64 -4.40 20.97
N ALA A 115 -25.53 -5.02 21.38
CA ALA A 115 -25.45 -6.47 21.65
C ALA A 115 -26.56 -7.02 22.58
N PRO A 116 -26.97 -6.33 23.67
CA PRO A 116 -28.10 -6.79 24.48
C PRO A 116 -29.43 -6.80 23.71
N ARG A 117 -29.62 -5.85 22.79
CA ARG A 117 -30.84 -5.68 21.99
C ARG A 117 -31.01 -6.78 20.94
N TRP A 118 -29.90 -7.28 20.37
CA TRP A 118 -29.89 -8.38 19.42
C TRP A 118 -30.11 -9.76 20.09
N HIS A 119 -29.61 -9.98 21.31
CA HIS A 119 -29.90 -11.19 22.09
C HIS A 119 -31.37 -11.31 22.52
N CYS A 120 -32.09 -10.19 22.59
CA CYS A 120 -33.53 -10.19 22.85
C CYS A 120 -34.37 -10.55 21.62
N TRP A 121 -33.87 -10.31 20.40
CA TRP A 121 -34.61 -10.56 19.15
C TRP A 121 -34.34 -11.95 18.55
N SER A 122 -33.20 -12.57 18.88
CA SER A 122 -32.79 -13.90 18.39
C SER A 122 -33.33 -15.08 19.22
N ARG A 123 -34.03 -14.83 20.32
CA ARG A 123 -34.72 -15.88 21.08
C ARG A 123 -36.06 -16.20 20.39
N PRO A 124 -36.27 -17.43 19.88
CA PRO A 124 -37.56 -17.81 19.33
C PRO A 124 -38.62 -17.71 20.44
N THR A 125 -39.70 -16.98 20.16
CA THR A 125 -40.83 -16.73 21.06
C THR A 125 -41.57 -18.03 21.38
N SER A 126 -41.08 -18.83 22.33
CA SER A 126 -41.80 -20.03 22.81
C SER A 126 -42.75 -19.68 23.96
N LEU A 127 -43.71 -18.78 23.73
CA LEU A 127 -44.79 -18.54 24.70
C LEU A 127 -46.13 -18.35 23.97
N ALA A 128 -46.69 -19.46 23.50
CA ALA A 128 -48.12 -19.55 23.17
C ALA A 128 -48.60 -21.01 23.24
N LYS A 129 -48.80 -21.54 24.45
CA LYS A 129 -49.87 -22.52 24.74
C LYS A 129 -50.04 -22.71 26.25
N THR A 130 -50.93 -21.93 26.84
CA THR A 130 -51.57 -22.28 28.10
C THR A 130 -52.99 -22.76 27.75
N PRO A 131 -53.35 -24.02 28.01
CA PRO A 131 -54.71 -24.49 27.76
C PRO A 131 -55.62 -23.98 28.89
N LEU A 132 -56.67 -23.25 28.54
CA LEU A 132 -57.80 -23.01 29.44
C LEU A 132 -58.59 -24.32 29.54
N GLY A 133 -58.72 -24.82 30.77
CA GLY A 133 -59.71 -25.83 31.14
C GLY A 133 -61.09 -25.23 31.32
#